data_AF-A0AAD3NPL6-F1
#
_entry.id   AF-A0AAD3NPL6-F1
#
_cell.length_a   1.000
_cell.length_b   1.000
_cell.length_c   1.000
_cell.angle_alpha   90.00
_cell.angle_beta   90.00
_cell.angle_gamma   90.00
#
_symmetry.space_group_name_H-M   'P 1'
#
loop_
_entity.id
_entity.type
_entity.pdbx_description
1 polymer ?
#
loop_
_entity_poly.entity_id
_entity_poly.type
_entity_poly.pdbx_seq_one_letter_code
_entity_poly.pdbx_strand_id
1 'polypeptide(L)'
;MVRVDQLCSQRNIRVFCGDVYGYYGYMFCNLGREHNYVEEKPKVVKPTGDSNDGPEAKKARVDPNETTMVKKTASFCTLKEALEVDWTTEKAKASLKRTPVDYFLLHVMLKFRTDKGRDPDPQSFAADSQLLKQIRDDVLESLAVSSDLLNDDFISYCFSEMSPVCAVMGGVLGQEVVKALSQRDAPHRNFFFFDGRKGNGMVDYFGSN
;
A
#
# COMPACT_ATOMS: atom_id res chain seq x y z
N MET A 1 9.29 5.93 12.10
CA MET A 1 9.30 4.66 11.33
C MET A 1 10.46 4.53 10.35
N VAL A 2 10.81 5.57 9.56
CA VAL A 2 11.93 5.52 8.58
C VAL A 2 13.25 4.96 9.16
N ARG A 3 13.65 5.41 10.35
CA ARG A 3 14.86 4.90 11.03
C ARG A 3 14.83 3.39 11.26
N VAL A 4 13.67 2.84 11.65
CA VAL A 4 13.51 1.39 11.90
C VAL A 4 13.59 0.63 10.59
N ASP A 5 12.88 1.11 9.56
CA ASP A 5 12.90 0.51 8.22
C ASP A 5 14.32 0.42 7.62
N GLN A 6 15.11 1.49 7.77
CA GLN A 6 16.50 1.52 7.32
C GLN A 6 17.38 0.49 8.05
N LEU A 7 17.28 0.43 9.39
CA LEU A 7 18.05 -0.52 10.19
C LEU A 7 17.67 -1.98 9.89
N CYS A 8 16.38 -2.25 9.68
CA CYS A 8 15.90 -3.58 9.31
C CYS A 8 16.34 -3.96 7.89
N SER A 9 16.27 -3.03 6.93
CA SER A 9 16.73 -3.25 5.55
C SER A 9 18.20 -3.64 5.49
N GLN A 10 19.06 -2.98 6.27
CA GLN A 10 20.50 -3.31 6.37
C GLN A 10 20.77 -4.72 6.92
N ARG A 11 19.78 -5.33 7.58
CA ARG A 11 19.88 -6.64 8.23
C ARG A 11 19.00 -7.71 7.57
N ASN A 12 18.41 -7.40 6.41
CA ASN A 12 17.44 -8.27 5.72
C ASN A 12 16.25 -8.68 6.62
N ILE A 13 15.81 -7.77 7.48
CA ILE A 13 14.64 -7.95 8.34
C ILE A 13 13.44 -7.30 7.65
N ARG A 14 12.35 -8.04 7.56
CA ARG A 14 11.07 -7.58 6.96
C ARG A 14 10.40 -6.58 7.89
N VAL A 15 9.83 -5.53 7.32
CA VAL A 15 9.18 -4.45 8.06
C VAL A 15 7.74 -4.32 7.62
N PHE A 16 6.88 -4.15 8.61
CA PHE A 16 5.49 -3.76 8.44
C PHE A 16 5.23 -2.59 9.35
N CYS A 17 4.48 -1.61 8.86
CA CYS A 17 3.91 -0.58 9.71
C CYS A 17 2.54 -0.19 9.20
N GLY A 18 1.71 0.32 10.08
CA GLY A 18 0.39 0.79 9.74
C GLY A 18 -0.17 1.61 10.88
N ASP A 19 -1.24 2.33 10.59
CA ASP A 19 -1.91 3.19 11.54
C ASP A 19 -3.37 3.41 11.16
N VAL A 20 -4.13 3.96 12.10
CA VAL A 20 -5.54 4.29 11.94
C VAL A 20 -5.79 5.74 12.33
N TYR A 21 -6.49 6.45 11.46
CA TYR A 21 -6.88 7.85 11.65
C TYR A 21 -8.37 7.98 11.37
N GLY A 22 -9.20 7.86 12.40
CA GLY A 22 -10.66 7.82 12.31
C GLY A 22 -11.14 6.70 11.38
N TYR A 23 -11.75 7.08 10.26
CA TYR A 23 -12.24 6.17 9.23
C TYR A 23 -11.15 5.72 8.23
N TYR A 24 -9.96 6.32 8.30
CA TYR A 24 -8.85 6.01 7.42
C TYR A 24 -7.86 5.05 8.08
N GLY A 25 -7.20 4.23 7.26
CA GLY A 25 -6.10 3.41 7.71
C GLY A 25 -5.09 3.19 6.60
N TYR A 26 -3.84 2.93 6.98
CA TYR A 26 -2.82 2.53 6.03
C TYR A 26 -1.96 1.40 6.58
N MET A 27 -1.38 0.64 5.65
CA MET A 27 -0.32 -0.33 5.91
C MET A 27 0.76 -0.12 4.86
N PHE A 28 2.01 -0.24 5.29
CA PHE A 28 3.19 -0.33 4.47
C PHE A 28 3.93 -1.63 4.78
N CYS A 29 4.54 -2.23 3.76
CA CYS A 29 5.48 -3.33 3.93
C CYS A 29 6.75 -3.16 3.11
N ASN A 30 7.88 -3.54 3.71
CA ASN A 30 9.16 -3.68 3.04
C ASN A 30 9.72 -5.07 3.36
N LEU A 31 9.70 -5.95 2.35
CA LEU A 31 10.17 -7.33 2.49
C LEU A 31 11.60 -7.54 1.98
N GLY A 32 12.31 -6.44 1.67
CA GLY A 32 13.65 -6.44 1.11
C GLY A 32 13.69 -6.42 -0.42
N ARG A 33 14.90 -6.31 -0.98
CA ARG A 33 15.14 -6.26 -2.43
C ARG A 33 14.81 -7.59 -3.13
N GLU A 34 14.84 -8.70 -2.40
CA GLU A 34 14.57 -10.04 -2.91
C GLU A 34 13.66 -10.81 -1.93
N HIS A 35 12.35 -10.71 -2.14
CA HIS A 35 11.36 -11.51 -1.46
C HIS A 35 10.91 -12.68 -2.34
N ASN A 36 11.36 -13.88 -2.01
CA ASN A 36 10.95 -15.11 -2.70
C ASN A 36 9.67 -15.68 -2.06
N TYR A 37 8.71 -16.04 -2.90
CA TYR A 37 7.43 -16.62 -2.50
C TYR A 37 6.90 -17.61 -3.55
N VAL A 38 5.89 -18.40 -3.20
CA VAL A 38 5.21 -19.34 -4.11
C VAL A 38 3.76 -18.95 -4.32
N GLU A 39 3.29 -19.01 -5.56
CA GLU A 39 1.87 -18.92 -5.91
C GLU A 39 1.37 -20.26 -6.42
N GLU A 40 0.23 -20.69 -5.88
CA GLU A 40 -0.48 -21.84 -6.41
C GLU A 40 -1.24 -21.44 -7.68
N LYS A 41 -0.99 -22.15 -8.78
CA LYS A 41 -1.68 -21.94 -10.06
C LYS A 41 -2.30 -23.23 -10.56
N PRO A 42 -3.48 -23.18 -11.22
CA PRO A 42 -4.03 -24.34 -11.91
C PRO A 42 -3.01 -24.92 -12.89
N LYS A 43 -2.90 -26.24 -12.94
CA LYS A 43 -1.94 -26.91 -13.81
C LYS A 43 -2.37 -26.73 -15.27
N VAL A 44 -1.48 -26.21 -16.08
CA VAL A 44 -1.66 -26.10 -17.53
C VAL A 44 -1.14 -27.39 -18.16
N VAL A 45 -2.04 -28.20 -18.70
CA VAL A 45 -1.67 -29.40 -19.45
C VAL A 45 -1.39 -28.99 -20.89
N LYS A 46 -0.12 -29.10 -21.32
CA LYS A 46 0.22 -28.95 -22.74
C LYS A 46 -0.38 -30.13 -23.51
N PRO A 47 -1.03 -29.91 -24.66
CA PRO A 47 -1.48 -31.02 -25.49
C PRO A 47 -0.29 -31.87 -25.92
N THR A 48 -0.35 -33.19 -25.68
CA THR A 48 0.57 -34.17 -26.25
C THR A 48 0.34 -34.20 -27.76
N GLY A 49 1.23 -33.58 -28.52
CA GLY A 49 1.15 -33.52 -29.97
C GLY A 49 1.89 -34.68 -30.61
N ASP A 50 1.18 -35.77 -30.90
CA ASP A 50 1.54 -36.74 -31.95
C ASP A 50 0.32 -36.89 -32.88
N SER A 51 0.09 -35.90 -33.74
CA SER A 51 -0.81 -36.04 -34.88
C SER A 51 -0.45 -35.01 -35.94
N ASN A 52 -0.01 -35.50 -37.09
CA ASN A 52 0.73 -34.81 -38.14
C ASN A 52 -0.19 -34.12 -39.18
N ASP A 53 -1.23 -33.38 -38.76
CA ASP A 53 -2.13 -32.71 -39.72
C ASP A 53 -2.74 -31.40 -39.20
N GLY A 54 -2.46 -30.29 -39.90
CA GLY A 54 -3.29 -29.07 -39.94
C GLY A 54 -2.92 -27.90 -38.99
N PRO A 55 -3.03 -26.62 -39.44
CA PRO A 55 -2.72 -25.45 -38.63
C PRO A 55 -3.95 -25.04 -37.78
N GLU A 56 -4.11 -25.65 -36.61
CA GLU A 56 -4.95 -25.09 -35.56
C GLU A 56 -4.15 -24.98 -34.26
N ALA A 57 -4.01 -23.75 -33.76
CA ALA A 57 -3.40 -23.46 -32.47
C ALA A 57 -4.29 -24.03 -31.35
N LYS A 58 -4.09 -25.32 -31.02
CA LYS A 58 -4.76 -26.00 -29.90
C LYS A 58 -4.42 -25.27 -28.59
N LYS A 59 -5.40 -24.52 -28.05
CA LYS A 59 -5.28 -23.82 -26.76
C LYS A 59 -4.97 -24.82 -25.66
N ALA A 60 -4.04 -24.47 -24.77
CA ALA A 60 -3.69 -25.29 -23.61
C ALA A 60 -4.92 -25.53 -22.72
N ARG A 61 -5.10 -26.78 -22.25
CA ARG A 61 -6.23 -27.16 -21.39
C ARG A 61 -5.78 -27.03 -19.92
N VAL A 62 -6.55 -26.29 -19.14
CA VAL A 62 -6.32 -26.17 -17.69
C VAL A 62 -7.01 -27.35 -17.01
N ASP A 63 -6.29 -28.07 -16.15
CA ASP A 63 -6.89 -29.09 -15.28
C ASP A 63 -7.36 -28.42 -13.98
N PRO A 64 -8.67 -28.37 -13.69
CA PRO A 64 -9.18 -27.76 -12.48
C PRO A 64 -8.90 -28.58 -11.20
N ASN A 65 -8.48 -29.85 -11.31
CA ASN A 65 -8.23 -30.73 -10.16
C ASN A 65 -6.75 -30.83 -9.76
N GLU A 66 -5.82 -30.27 -10.54
CA GLU A 66 -4.39 -30.28 -10.23
C GLU A 66 -3.83 -28.85 -10.18
N THR A 67 -3.02 -28.56 -9.16
CA THR A 67 -2.32 -27.29 -9.01
C THR A 67 -0.82 -27.48 -9.03
N THR A 68 -0.10 -26.41 -9.41
CA THR A 68 1.37 -26.36 -9.37
C THR A 68 1.83 -25.12 -8.63
N MET A 69 2.89 -25.25 -7.85
CA MET A 69 3.48 -24.15 -7.09
C MET A 69 4.54 -23.46 -7.95
N VAL A 70 4.33 -22.19 -8.25
CA VAL A 70 5.26 -21.38 -9.05
C VAL A 70 6.04 -20.44 -8.15
N LYS A 71 7.36 -20.58 -8.13
CA LYS A 71 8.25 -19.65 -7.43
C LYS A 71 8.27 -18.30 -8.13
N LYS A 72 8.19 -17.24 -7.35
CA LYS A 72 8.26 -15.85 -7.80
C LYS A 72 9.15 -15.04 -6.85
N THR A 73 9.63 -13.91 -7.35
CA THR A 73 10.44 -12.96 -6.58
C THR A 73 9.85 -11.57 -6.75
N ALA A 74 9.72 -10.83 -5.63
CA ALA A 74 9.32 -9.44 -5.61
C ALA A 74 10.39 -8.58 -4.94
N SER A 75 10.54 -7.33 -5.37
CA SER A 75 11.50 -6.37 -4.82
C SER A 75 10.77 -5.20 -4.17
N PHE A 76 11.15 -4.83 -2.96
CA PHE A 76 10.54 -3.73 -2.22
C PHE A 76 11.53 -2.57 -2.06
N CYS A 77 10.99 -1.36 -2.02
CA CYS A 77 11.74 -0.15 -1.67
C CYS A 77 11.62 0.14 -0.16
N THR A 78 12.47 1.05 0.31
CA THR A 78 12.42 1.56 1.69
C THR A 78 11.22 2.47 1.90
N LEU A 79 10.80 2.64 3.15
CA LEU A 79 9.73 3.57 3.52
C LEU A 79 10.09 5.01 3.13
N LYS A 80 11.38 5.37 3.19
CA LYS A 80 11.85 6.68 2.76
C LYS A 80 11.57 6.91 1.27
N GLU A 81 12.03 5.99 0.42
CA GLU A 81 11.79 6.04 -1.03
C GLU A 81 10.29 6.06 -1.36
N ALA A 82 9.48 5.34 -0.56
CA ALA A 82 8.04 5.25 -0.77
C ALA A 82 7.27 6.52 -0.35
N LEU A 83 7.80 7.31 0.58
CA LEU A 83 7.21 8.59 1.01
C LEU A 83 7.73 9.78 0.18
N GLU A 84 8.96 9.71 -0.33
CA GLU A 84 9.62 10.79 -1.07
C GLU A 84 9.47 10.63 -2.60
N VAL A 85 8.26 10.33 -3.06
CA VAL A 85 7.95 10.23 -4.50
C VAL A 85 8.03 11.61 -5.17
N ASP A 86 8.80 11.71 -6.26
CA ASP A 86 8.88 12.93 -7.07
C ASP A 86 7.68 13.05 -8.04
N TRP A 87 6.68 13.81 -7.60
CA TRP A 87 5.47 14.11 -8.36
C TRP A 87 5.68 15.14 -9.49
N THR A 88 6.87 15.71 -9.64
CA THR A 88 7.17 16.62 -10.75
C THR A 88 7.44 15.88 -12.06
N THR A 89 7.79 14.59 -11.98
CA THR A 89 8.05 13.73 -13.14
C THR A 89 6.79 13.47 -13.96
N GLU A 90 6.95 13.35 -15.29
CA GLU A 90 5.83 13.10 -16.20
C GLU A 90 5.09 11.79 -15.88
N LYS A 91 5.86 10.76 -15.49
CA LYS A 91 5.30 9.46 -15.10
C LYS A 91 4.42 9.57 -13.85
N ALA A 92 4.89 10.27 -12.82
CA ALA A 92 4.13 10.44 -11.57
C ALA A 92 2.87 11.30 -11.79
N LYS A 93 2.99 12.37 -12.59
CA LYS A 93 1.84 13.19 -13.01
C LYS A 93 0.78 12.38 -13.75
N ALA A 94 1.21 11.48 -14.65
CA ALA A 94 0.29 10.61 -15.37
C ALA A 94 -0.42 9.59 -14.46
N SER A 95 0.25 9.09 -13.41
CA SER A 95 -0.35 8.16 -12.44
C SER A 95 -1.19 8.85 -11.36
N LEU A 96 -1.02 10.16 -11.12
CA LEU A 96 -1.65 10.89 -10.02
C LEU A 96 -3.18 10.72 -9.97
N LYS A 97 -3.85 10.68 -11.12
CA LYS A 97 -5.32 10.46 -11.20
C LYS A 97 -5.78 9.09 -10.66
N ARG A 98 -4.87 8.13 -10.59
CA ARG A 98 -5.12 6.75 -10.14
C ARG A 98 -4.55 6.51 -8.74
N THR A 99 -3.72 7.42 -8.26
CA THR A 99 -3.12 7.36 -6.93
C THR A 99 -4.21 7.56 -5.87
N PRO A 100 -4.28 6.68 -4.85
CA PRO A 100 -5.12 6.89 -3.68
C PRO A 100 -4.89 8.27 -3.04
N VAL A 101 -5.95 9.06 -2.90
CA VAL A 101 -5.89 10.35 -2.18
C VAL A 101 -5.40 10.15 -0.73
N ASP A 102 -5.67 8.98 -0.16
CA ASP A 102 -5.21 8.52 1.15
C ASP A 102 -3.69 8.53 1.33
N TYR A 103 -2.92 8.45 0.22
CA TYR A 103 -1.47 8.64 0.25
C TYR A 103 -1.09 10.06 0.72
N PHE A 104 -1.80 11.07 0.24
CA PHE A 104 -1.57 12.46 0.63
C PHE A 104 -2.12 12.74 2.03
N LEU A 105 -3.24 12.12 2.40
CA LEU A 105 -3.73 12.13 3.78
C LEU A 105 -2.67 11.59 4.75
N LEU A 106 -2.00 10.48 4.41
CA LEU A 106 -0.90 9.95 5.22
C LEU A 106 0.21 11.00 5.44
N HIS A 107 0.62 11.73 4.40
CA HIS A 107 1.62 12.81 4.55
C HIS A 107 1.17 13.91 5.51
N VAL A 108 -0.09 14.33 5.42
CA VAL A 108 -0.68 15.32 6.34
C VAL A 108 -0.65 14.81 7.78
N MET A 109 -1.07 13.57 8.02
CA MET A 109 -1.10 12.98 9.37
C MET A 109 0.30 12.78 9.94
N LEU A 110 1.27 12.33 9.12
CA LEU A 110 2.67 12.19 9.54
C LEU A 110 3.30 13.55 9.87
N LYS A 111 2.99 14.61 9.10
CA LYS A 111 3.46 15.96 9.38
C LYS A 111 2.85 16.51 10.68
N PHE A 112 1.54 16.33 10.88
CA PHE A 112 0.87 16.71 12.13
C PHE A 112 1.53 16.03 13.33
N ARG A 113 1.74 14.71 13.27
CA ARG A 113 2.41 13.95 14.33
C ARG A 113 3.83 14.42 14.59
N THR A 114 4.56 14.79 13.53
CA THR A 114 5.92 15.33 13.65
C THR A 114 5.93 16.67 14.37
N ASP A 115 4.99 17.56 14.06
CA ASP A 115 4.94 18.91 14.62
C ASP A 115 4.40 18.95 16.05
N LYS A 116 3.42 18.08 16.36
CA LYS A 116 2.72 18.08 17.66
C LYS A 116 3.19 17.00 18.62
N GLY A 117 3.90 15.98 18.15
CA GLY A 117 4.26 14.81 18.97
C GLY A 117 3.04 13.97 19.39
N ARG A 118 1.89 14.18 18.76
CA ARG A 118 0.62 13.45 18.98
C ARG A 118 -0.21 13.46 17.71
N ASP A 119 -1.25 12.63 17.66
CA ASP A 119 -2.27 12.67 16.61
C ASP A 119 -3.38 13.68 16.93
N PRO A 120 -4.25 14.01 15.96
CA PRO A 120 -5.39 14.89 16.18
C PRO A 120 -6.35 14.34 17.25
N ASP A 121 -6.73 15.20 18.20
CA ASP A 121 -7.51 14.84 19.37
C ASP A 121 -8.92 15.48 19.29
N PRO A 122 -10.01 14.71 19.44
CA PRO A 122 -11.37 15.27 19.47
C PRO A 122 -11.57 16.37 20.52
N GLN A 123 -10.85 16.34 21.64
CA GLN A 123 -10.92 17.40 22.66
C GLN A 123 -10.36 18.73 22.16
N SER A 124 -9.45 18.68 21.18
CA SER A 124 -8.83 19.84 20.54
C SER A 124 -9.34 20.05 19.12
N PHE A 125 -10.52 19.51 18.77
CA PHE A 125 -11.01 19.41 17.39
C PHE A 125 -10.94 20.73 16.61
N ALA A 126 -11.36 21.85 17.20
CA ALA A 126 -11.35 23.14 16.50
C ALA A 126 -9.94 23.60 16.12
N ALA A 127 -8.98 23.52 17.06
CA ALA A 127 -7.61 23.93 16.83
C ALA A 127 -6.86 22.96 15.90
N ASP A 128 -7.05 21.66 16.12
CA ASP A 128 -6.43 20.62 15.31
C ASP A 128 -6.98 20.62 13.88
N SER A 129 -8.27 20.88 13.69
CA SER A 129 -8.87 21.02 12.35
C SER A 129 -8.27 22.17 11.57
N GLN A 130 -8.09 23.35 12.20
CA GLN A 130 -7.47 24.50 11.55
C GLN A 130 -6.02 24.17 11.14
N LEU A 131 -5.28 23.52 12.04
CA LEU A 131 -3.91 23.12 11.74
C LEU A 131 -3.82 22.05 10.65
N LEU A 132 -4.73 21.07 10.63
CA LEU A 132 -4.76 20.04 9.58
C LEU A 132 -5.00 20.64 8.20
N LYS A 133 -5.83 21.69 8.08
CA LYS A 133 -6.01 22.43 6.81
C LYS A 133 -4.71 23.08 6.37
N GLN A 134 -4.06 23.79 7.28
CA GLN A 134 -2.79 24.44 6.99
C GLN A 134 -1.72 23.42 6.57
N ILE A 135 -1.55 22.35 7.35
CA ILE A 135 -0.59 21.28 7.04
C ILE A 135 -0.90 20.64 5.69
N ARG A 136 -2.17 20.41 5.35
CA ARG A 136 -2.54 19.91 4.03
C ARG A 136 -2.02 20.84 2.95
N ASP A 137 -2.33 22.13 3.02
CA ASP A 137 -1.98 23.08 1.97
C ASP A 137 -0.44 23.12 1.80
N ASP A 138 0.31 23.21 2.91
CA ASP A 138 1.77 23.19 2.92
C ASP A 138 2.35 21.88 2.33
N VAL A 139 1.77 20.73 2.69
CA VAL A 139 2.22 19.42 2.21
C VAL A 139 1.96 19.26 0.72
N LEU A 140 0.76 19.59 0.24
CA LEU A 140 0.41 19.45 -1.18
C LEU A 140 1.22 20.41 -2.05
N GLU A 141 1.46 21.64 -1.57
CA GLU A 141 2.37 22.59 -2.22
C GLU A 141 3.79 22.02 -2.30
N SER A 142 4.33 21.49 -1.20
CA SER A 142 5.68 20.92 -1.16
C SER A 142 5.87 19.70 -2.08
N LEU A 143 4.79 18.94 -2.30
CA LEU A 143 4.74 17.82 -3.23
C LEU A 143 4.44 18.25 -4.68
N ALA A 144 4.27 19.55 -4.94
CA ALA A 144 3.93 20.10 -6.25
C ALA A 144 2.65 19.48 -6.87
N VAL A 145 1.64 19.21 -6.04
CA VAL A 145 0.32 18.72 -6.46
C VAL A 145 -0.78 19.72 -6.09
N SER A 146 -1.96 19.58 -6.71
CA SER A 146 -3.09 20.50 -6.43
C SER A 146 -3.59 20.37 -4.99
N SER A 147 -3.88 21.51 -4.35
CA SER A 147 -4.56 21.56 -3.05
C SER A 147 -5.93 20.88 -3.07
N ASP A 148 -6.60 20.87 -4.23
CA ASP A 148 -7.91 20.26 -4.44
C ASP A 148 -7.87 18.72 -4.47
N LEU A 149 -6.68 18.13 -4.36
CA LEU A 149 -6.53 16.67 -4.33
C LEU A 149 -7.07 16.06 -3.03
N LEU A 150 -6.99 16.80 -1.92
CA LEU A 150 -7.50 16.39 -0.60
C LEU A 150 -8.47 17.46 -0.06
N ASN A 151 -9.76 17.24 -0.28
CA ASN A 151 -10.81 18.17 0.15
C ASN A 151 -10.89 18.29 1.67
N ASP A 152 -11.29 19.47 2.18
CA ASP A 152 -11.46 19.77 3.63
C ASP A 152 -12.29 18.72 4.41
N ASP A 153 -13.13 17.93 3.73
CA ASP A 153 -14.01 16.95 4.35
C ASP A 153 -13.24 15.86 5.10
N PHE A 154 -11.99 15.56 4.71
CA PHE A 154 -11.15 14.54 5.37
C PHE A 154 -11.03 14.75 6.88
N ILE A 155 -11.04 16.01 7.32
CA ILE A 155 -10.88 16.42 8.73
C ILE A 155 -12.00 15.87 9.60
N SER A 156 -13.21 15.76 9.07
CA SER A 156 -14.35 15.20 9.80
C SER A 156 -14.21 13.70 10.08
N TYR A 157 -13.24 13.03 9.47
CA TYR A 157 -13.14 11.58 9.46
C TYR A 157 -11.75 11.05 9.86
N CYS A 158 -10.80 11.90 10.22
CA CYS A 158 -9.41 11.49 10.51
C CYS A 158 -9.01 11.53 12.00
N PHE A 159 -9.97 11.65 12.92
CA PHE A 159 -9.72 11.74 14.36
C PHE A 159 -9.95 10.41 15.08
N SER A 160 -9.16 10.16 16.14
CA SER A 160 -9.23 8.97 17.01
C SER A 160 -8.95 7.64 16.28
N GLU A 161 -9.01 6.55 17.02
CA GLU A 161 -8.91 5.19 16.49
C GLU A 161 -10.30 4.52 16.54
N MET A 162 -10.86 4.21 15.37
CA MET A 162 -12.15 3.53 15.32
C MET A 162 -11.97 2.02 15.37
N SER A 163 -12.57 1.37 16.37
CA SER A 163 -12.47 -0.09 16.57
C SER A 163 -12.76 -0.92 15.30
N PRO A 164 -13.79 -0.63 14.47
CA PRO A 164 -14.01 -1.35 13.21
C PRO A 164 -12.88 -1.18 12.20
N VAL A 165 -12.26 0.00 12.13
CA VAL A 165 -11.14 0.29 11.23
C VAL A 165 -9.88 -0.42 11.72
N CYS A 166 -9.62 -0.42 13.03
CA CYS A 166 -8.54 -1.20 13.63
C CYS A 166 -8.70 -2.70 13.33
N ALA A 167 -9.93 -3.24 13.35
CA ALA A 167 -10.19 -4.63 13.00
C ALA A 167 -9.87 -4.93 11.52
N VAL A 168 -10.28 -4.05 10.60
CA VAL A 168 -9.93 -4.17 9.17
C VAL A 168 -8.42 -4.10 8.98
N MET A 169 -7.78 -3.05 9.50
CA MET A 169 -6.35 -2.83 9.32
C MET A 169 -5.51 -3.93 9.97
N GLY A 170 -5.89 -4.39 11.16
CA GLY A 170 -5.24 -5.51 11.85
C GLY A 170 -5.39 -6.82 11.09
N GLY A 171 -6.56 -7.08 10.49
CA GLY A 171 -6.78 -8.24 9.63
C GLY A 171 -5.90 -8.24 8.39
N VAL A 172 -5.87 -7.12 7.65
CA VAL A 172 -5.05 -7.00 6.44
C VAL A 172 -3.55 -7.06 6.78
N LEU A 173 -3.08 -6.28 7.75
CA LEU A 173 -1.68 -6.26 8.15
C LEU A 173 -1.22 -7.62 8.71
N GLY A 174 -2.05 -8.26 9.55
CA GLY A 174 -1.78 -9.60 10.06
C GLY A 174 -1.67 -10.64 8.95
N GLN A 175 -2.55 -10.59 7.96
CA GLN A 175 -2.50 -11.49 6.80
C GLN A 175 -1.22 -11.28 5.98
N GLU A 176 -0.78 -10.04 5.76
CA GLU A 176 0.46 -9.75 5.03
C GLU A 176 1.70 -10.23 5.78
N VAL A 177 1.71 -10.15 7.13
CA VAL A 177 2.75 -10.76 7.96
C VAL A 177 2.80 -12.27 7.75
N VAL A 178 1.65 -12.96 7.75
CA VAL A 178 1.56 -14.41 7.52
C VAL A 178 2.07 -14.78 6.12
N LYS A 179 1.67 -14.07 5.08
CA LYS A 179 2.14 -14.31 3.70
C LYS A 179 3.66 -14.18 3.61
N ALA A 180 4.22 -13.10 4.17
CA ALA A 180 5.66 -12.89 4.12
C ALA A 180 6.43 -13.98 4.89
N LEU A 181 5.98 -14.34 6.08
CA LEU A 181 6.61 -15.39 6.92
C LEU A 181 6.53 -16.78 6.26
N SER A 182 5.36 -17.15 5.74
CA SER A 182 5.14 -18.44 5.05
C SER A 182 5.76 -18.50 3.66
N GLN A 183 6.13 -17.35 3.08
CA GLN A 183 6.58 -17.23 1.69
C GLN A 183 5.57 -17.81 0.70
N ARG A 184 4.29 -17.67 1.01
CA ARG A 184 3.17 -18.19 0.23
C ARG A 184 2.23 -17.04 -0.13
N ASP A 185 1.75 -17.07 -1.37
CA ASP A 185 0.92 -16.07 -2.02
C ASP A 185 1.62 -14.72 -2.24
N ALA A 186 1.10 -13.94 -3.17
CA ALA A 186 1.65 -12.62 -3.47
C ALA A 186 1.41 -11.64 -2.30
N PRO A 187 2.47 -11.03 -1.76
CA PRO A 187 2.31 -9.93 -0.82
C PRO A 187 1.77 -8.68 -1.52
N HIS A 188 1.04 -7.84 -0.79
CA HIS A 188 0.75 -6.47 -1.21
C HIS A 188 2.06 -5.71 -1.40
N ARG A 189 2.10 -4.84 -2.41
CA ARG A 189 3.31 -4.13 -2.81
C ARG A 189 2.96 -2.69 -3.15
N ASN A 190 3.29 -1.70 -2.31
CA ASN A 190 3.83 -1.81 -0.94
C ASN A 190 3.01 -1.06 0.10
N PHE A 191 2.02 -0.29 -0.34
CA PHE A 191 1.03 0.31 0.54
C PHE A 191 -0.35 -0.32 0.32
N PHE A 192 -1.10 -0.40 1.40
CA PHE A 192 -2.54 -0.59 1.41
C PHE A 192 -3.18 0.59 2.13
N PHE A 193 -4.20 1.18 1.54
CA PHE A 193 -4.99 2.27 2.11
C PHE A 193 -6.45 1.84 2.24
N PHE A 194 -7.07 2.21 3.35
CA PHE A 194 -8.47 1.94 3.63
C PHE A 194 -9.23 3.22 3.93
N ASP A 195 -10.35 3.42 3.24
CA ASP A 195 -11.33 4.49 3.50
C ASP A 195 -12.65 3.84 3.93
N GLY A 196 -12.91 3.83 5.24
CA GLY A 196 -14.10 3.26 5.84
C GLY A 196 -15.41 3.98 5.48
N ARG A 197 -15.35 5.20 4.96
CA ARG A 197 -16.53 5.95 4.50
C ARG A 197 -17.07 5.35 3.19
N LYS A 198 -16.15 4.91 2.33
CA LYS A 198 -16.45 4.32 1.02
C LYS A 198 -16.43 2.79 1.04
N GLY A 199 -15.90 2.18 2.11
CA GLY A 199 -15.63 0.75 2.18
C GLY A 199 -14.56 0.30 1.19
N ASN A 200 -13.64 1.21 0.82
CA ASN A 200 -12.65 0.96 -0.22
C ASN A 200 -11.30 0.60 0.39
N GLY A 201 -10.68 -0.47 -0.12
CA GLY A 201 -9.32 -0.87 0.20
C GLY A 201 -8.47 -0.90 -1.07
N MET A 202 -7.46 -0.05 -1.17
CA MET A 202 -6.62 0.09 -2.36
C MET A 202 -5.17 -0.29 -2.06
N VAL A 203 -4.59 -1.13 -2.91
CA VAL A 203 -3.17 -1.45 -2.90
C VAL A 203 -2.48 -0.68 -4.01
N ASP A 204 -1.40 0.02 -3.70
CA ASP A 204 -0.58 0.70 -4.71
C ASP A 204 0.90 0.67 -4.33
N TYR A 205 1.78 0.82 -5.32
CA TYR A 205 3.23 0.77 -5.14
C TYR A 205 3.83 2.17 -5.24
N PHE A 206 4.47 2.61 -4.16
CA PHE A 206 5.20 3.87 -4.11
C PHE A 206 6.68 3.57 -3.93
N GLY A 207 7.48 4.02 -4.89
CA GLY A 207 8.93 3.82 -4.92
C GLY A 207 9.46 3.89 -6.35
N SER A 208 10.78 3.85 -6.49
CA SER A 208 11.43 3.71 -7.79
C SER A 208 11.09 2.32 -8.38
N ASN A 209 10.76 2.28 -9.68
CA ASN A 209 10.65 1.04 -10.44
C ASN A 209 12.02 0.52 -10.85
#